data_AF-J9E8I7-F1
#
_entry.id   AF-J9E8I7-F1
#
_cell.length_a   1.000
_cell.length_b   1.000
_cell.length_c   1.000
_cell.angle_alpha   90.00
_cell.angle_beta   90.00
_cell.angle_gamma   90.00
#
_symmetry.space_group_name_H-M   'P 1'
#
loop_
_entity.id
_entity.type
_entity.pdbx_description
1 polymer ?
#
loop_
_entity_poly.entity_id
_entity_poly.type
_entity_poly.pdbx_seq_one_letter_code
_entity_poly.pdbx_strand_id
1 'polypeptide(L)'
;MDVVARMEDTEPFSDDLLSAMKRLWADSGVLDCFARSNEYQLNDSAKYFLDDLDRLGQANYQPTEQDILRTRVKTTGIVEVHFTFKNLNFK
;
A
#
# COMPACT_ATOMS: atom_id res chain seq x y z
N MET A 1 4.49 12.51 -13.28
CA MET A 1 3.37 13.25 -12.66
C MET A 1 3.10 12.55 -11.35
N ASP A 2 3.44 13.18 -10.23
CA ASP A 2 3.15 12.62 -8.90
C ASP A 2 1.66 12.78 -8.62
N VAL A 3 0.91 11.70 -8.80
CA VAL A 3 -0.53 11.62 -8.50
C VAL A 3 -0.78 11.97 -7.03
N VAL A 4 0.15 11.59 -6.15
CA VAL A 4 0.18 11.95 -4.72
C VAL A 4 0.26 13.47 -4.50
N ALA A 5 0.98 14.21 -5.35
CA ALA A 5 1.12 15.66 -5.20
C ALA A 5 -0.15 16.43 -5.61
N ARG A 6 -1.06 15.81 -6.37
CA ARG A 6 -2.30 16.44 -6.86
C ARG A 6 -3.52 16.16 -5.99
N MET A 7 -3.42 15.25 -5.01
CA MET A 7 -4.54 14.80 -4.17
C MET A 7 -5.75 14.31 -4.98
N GLU A 8 -5.56 13.91 -6.25
CA GLU A 8 -6.65 13.51 -7.16
C GLU A 8 -7.24 12.13 -6.80
N ASP A 9 -6.55 11.33 -5.96
CA ASP A 9 -6.96 9.98 -5.53
C ASP A 9 -7.13 9.86 -4.00
N THR A 10 -7.63 10.91 -3.33
CA THR A 10 -7.89 10.86 -1.87
C THR A 10 -9.31 10.43 -1.51
N GLU A 11 -10.18 10.27 -2.51
CA GLU A 11 -11.56 9.82 -2.28
C GLU A 11 -11.57 8.36 -1.79
N PRO A 12 -12.43 8.02 -0.82
CA PRO A 12 -12.63 6.64 -0.40
C PRO A 12 -13.00 5.74 -1.58
N PHE A 13 -12.63 4.47 -1.51
CA PHE A 13 -13.11 3.50 -2.49
C PHE A 13 -14.64 3.45 -2.49
N SER A 14 -15.25 3.49 -3.68
CA SER A 14 -16.67 3.19 -3.81
C SER A 14 -16.92 1.72 -3.48
N ASP A 15 -18.13 1.41 -2.99
CA ASP A 15 -18.54 0.04 -2.67
C ASP A 15 -18.44 -0.89 -3.89
N ASP A 16 -18.76 -0.37 -5.07
CA ASP A 16 -18.66 -1.11 -6.34
C ASP A 16 -17.21 -1.45 -6.68
N LEU A 17 -16.29 -0.48 -6.52
CA LEU A 17 -14.87 -0.70 -6.76
C LEU A 17 -14.29 -1.71 -5.77
N LEU A 18 -14.59 -1.54 -4.48
CA LEU A 18 -14.13 -2.45 -3.43
C LEU A 18 -14.64 -3.88 -3.66
N SER A 19 -15.91 -4.03 -4.02
CA SER A 19 -16.52 -5.32 -4.35
C SER A 19 -15.90 -5.97 -5.58
N ALA A 20 -15.59 -5.17 -6.61
CA ALA A 20 -14.90 -5.65 -7.80
C ALA A 20 -13.47 -6.12 -7.49
N MET A 21 -12.71 -5.37 -6.70
CA MET A 21 -11.36 -5.74 -6.27
C MET A 21 -11.35 -7.05 -5.47
N LYS A 22 -12.29 -7.19 -4.52
CA LYS A 22 -12.44 -8.43 -3.73
C LYS A 22 -12.79 -9.63 -4.60
N ARG A 23 -13.74 -9.49 -5.53
CA ARG A 23 -14.10 -10.58 -6.48
C ARG A 23 -12.92 -10.96 -7.35
N LEU A 24 -12.14 -9.99 -7.81
CA LEU A 24 -10.96 -10.26 -8.63
C LEU A 24 -9.88 -10.98 -7.81
N TRP A 25 -9.63 -10.58 -6.57
CA TRP A 25 -8.62 -11.22 -5.73
C TRP A 25 -9.01 -12.63 -5.26
N ALA A 26 -10.31 -12.90 -5.14
CA ALA A 26 -10.82 -14.22 -4.83
C ALA A 26 -10.81 -15.19 -6.03
N ASP A 27 -10.55 -14.71 -7.25
CA ASP A 27 -10.52 -15.53 -8.45
C ASP A 27 -9.26 -16.41 -8.49
N SER A 28 -9.45 -17.70 -8.78
CA SER A 28 -8.34 -18.65 -8.81
C SER A 28 -7.33 -18.35 -9.92
N GLY A 29 -7.78 -17.84 -11.08
CA GLY A 29 -6.89 -17.47 -12.17
C GLY A 29 -6.01 -16.26 -11.83
N VAL A 30 -6.56 -15.31 -11.07
CA VAL A 30 -5.80 -14.17 -10.53
C VAL A 30 -4.78 -14.62 -9.50
N LEU A 31 -5.16 -15.54 -8.60
CA LEU A 31 -4.24 -16.09 -7.61
C LEU A 31 -3.13 -16.94 -8.25
N ASP A 32 -3.43 -17.71 -9.30
CA ASP A 32 -2.44 -18.47 -10.08
C ASP A 32 -1.47 -17.53 -10.82
N CYS A 33 -1.98 -16.42 -11.37
CA CYS A 33 -1.16 -15.38 -11.96
C CYS A 33 -0.24 -14.74 -10.91
N PHE A 34 -0.80 -14.40 -9.74
CA PHE A 34 -0.05 -13.86 -8.62
C PHE A 34 1.05 -14.80 -8.12
N ALA A 35 0.83 -16.13 -8.13
CA ALA A 35 1.88 -17.09 -7.77
C ALA A 35 3.10 -17.03 -8.71
N ARG A 36 2.93 -16.51 -9.92
CA ARG A 36 3.97 -16.27 -10.93
C ARG A 36 4.40 -14.80 -10.99
N SER A 37 4.15 -14.03 -9.93
CA SER A 37 4.45 -12.60 -9.89
C SER A 37 5.92 -12.25 -10.10
N ASN A 38 6.83 -13.22 -9.96
CA ASN A 38 8.25 -13.06 -10.29
C ASN A 38 8.52 -12.90 -11.80
N GLU A 39 7.55 -13.20 -12.67
CA GLU A 39 7.66 -13.06 -14.12
C GLU A 39 7.32 -11.64 -14.63
N TYR A 40 6.76 -10.78 -13.78
CA TYR A 40 6.34 -9.43 -14.13
C TYR A 40 6.56 -8.43 -12.99
N GLN A 41 6.33 -7.14 -13.26
CA GLN A 41 6.54 -6.08 -12.27
C GLN A 41 5.31 -5.97 -11.35
N LEU A 42 5.37 -6.64 -10.20
CA LEU A 42 4.38 -6.52 -9.13
C LEU A 42 5.03 -5.99 -7.85
N ASN A 43 4.32 -5.18 -7.07
CA ASN A 43 4.82 -4.72 -5.78
C ASN A 43 4.77 -5.86 -4.75
N ASP A 44 5.84 -6.03 -3.97
CA ASP A 44 5.93 -7.03 -2.90
C ASP A 44 4.81 -6.92 -1.86
N SER A 45 4.34 -5.69 -1.63
CA SER A 45 3.23 -5.40 -0.70
C SER A 45 1.84 -5.69 -1.27
N ALA A 46 1.72 -6.14 -2.54
CA ALA A 46 0.41 -6.34 -3.18
C ALA A 46 -0.46 -7.31 -2.39
N LYS A 47 0.08 -8.47 -1.99
CA LYS A 47 -0.65 -9.45 -1.19
C LYS A 47 -1.14 -8.88 0.15
N TYR A 48 -0.29 -8.12 0.83
CA TYR A 48 -0.61 -7.53 2.12
C TYR A 48 -1.85 -6.61 2.04
N PHE A 49 -1.95 -5.79 0.98
CA PHE A 49 -3.10 -4.92 0.79
C PHE A 49 -4.33 -5.64 0.22
N LEU A 50 -4.14 -6.55 -0.74
CA LEU A 50 -5.25 -7.24 -1.39
C LEU A 50 -5.93 -8.28 -0.49
N ASP A 51 -5.19 -8.89 0.44
CA ASP A 51 -5.75 -9.80 1.44
C ASP A 51 -6.66 -9.07 2.46
N ASP A 52 -6.48 -7.77 2.66
CA ASP A 52 -7.12 -7.00 3.73
C ASP A 52 -7.94 -5.81 3.19
N LEU A 53 -8.52 -5.99 2.00
CA LEU A 53 -9.35 -4.99 1.33
C LEU A 53 -10.54 -4.55 2.18
N ASP A 54 -11.10 -5.44 3.00
CA ASP A 54 -12.18 -5.11 3.94
C ASP A 54 -11.81 -3.96 4.89
N ARG A 55 -10.58 -3.95 5.42
CA ARG A 55 -10.10 -2.89 6.31
C ARG A 55 -9.78 -1.62 5.53
N LEU A 56 -9.12 -1.76 4.37
CA LEU A 56 -8.70 -0.62 3.53
C LEU A 56 -9.89 0.13 2.93
N GLY A 57 -11.00 -0.55 2.67
CA GLY A 57 -12.21 0.02 2.12
C GLY A 57 -13.15 0.67 3.14
N GLN A 58 -12.82 0.66 4.44
CA GLN A 58 -13.68 1.30 5.44
C GLN A 58 -13.66 2.81 5.30
N ALA A 59 -14.83 3.46 5.44
CA ALA A 59 -14.93 4.92 5.38
C ALA A 59 -14.09 5.63 6.46
N ASN A 60 -13.82 4.95 7.58
CA ASN A 60 -12.99 5.42 8.69
C ASN A 60 -11.62 4.73 8.72
N TYR A 61 -11.15 4.18 7.60
CA TYR A 61 -9.83 3.56 7.50
C TYR A 61 -8.74 4.52 7.98
N GLN A 62 -7.93 4.05 8.92
CA GLN A 62 -6.73 4.72 9.38
C GLN A 62 -5.52 3.83 9.13
N PRO A 63 -4.50 4.28 8.37
CA PRO A 63 -3.30 3.51 8.13
C PRO A 63 -2.58 3.15 9.42
N THR A 64 -2.20 1.88 9.53
CA THR A 64 -1.32 1.38 10.58
C THR A 64 0.14 1.68 10.25
N GLU A 65 1.03 1.59 11.24
CA GLU A 65 2.47 1.67 11.02
C GLU A 65 2.94 0.65 9.98
N GLN A 66 2.35 -0.55 9.98
CA GLN A 66 2.63 -1.60 9.00
C GLN A 66 2.24 -1.17 7.58
N ASP A 67 1.07 -0.54 7.40
CA ASP A 67 0.64 -0.01 6.10
C ASP A 67 1.62 1.05 5.59
N ILE A 68 2.06 1.94 6.48
CA ILE A 68 3.03 2.99 6.15
C ILE A 68 4.36 2.38 5.70
N LEU A 69 4.89 1.40 6.45
CA LEU A 69 6.14 0.72 6.13
C LEU A 69 6.06 -0.10 4.83
N ARG A 70 4.88 -0.63 4.50
CA ARG A 70 4.64 -1.43 3.29
C ARG A 70 4.29 -0.56 2.07
N THR A 71 3.92 0.70 2.28
CA THR A 71 3.59 1.62 1.19
C THR A 71 4.85 2.03 0.45
N ARG A 72 4.89 1.75 -0.85
CA ARG A 72 6.01 2.14 -1.70
C ARG A 72 5.80 3.55 -2.24
N VAL A 73 6.31 4.55 -1.53
CA VAL A 73 6.42 5.92 -2.04
C VAL A 73 7.84 6.12 -2.55
N LYS A 74 7.98 6.67 -3.76
CA LYS A 74 9.29 6.99 -4.31
C LYS A 74 9.93 8.09 -3.46
N THR A 75 11.15 7.86 -2.97
CA THR A 75 11.89 8.89 -2.24
C THR A 75 12.20 10.05 -3.17
N THR A 76 11.67 11.23 -2.87
CA THR A 76 11.96 12.48 -3.59
C THR A 76 12.89 13.32 -2.73
N GLY A 77 14.21 13.14 -2.89
CA GLY A 77 15.23 13.90 -2.17
C GLY A 77 15.81 13.16 -0.96
N ILE A 78 16.54 13.91 -0.12
CA ILE A 78 17.18 13.39 1.09
C ILE A 78 16.27 13.72 2.28
N VAL A 79 15.93 12.70 3.06
CA VAL A 79 15.21 12.85 4.34
C VAL A 79 16.18 12.45 5.45
N GLU A 80 16.58 13.41 6.28
CA GLU A 80 17.43 13.16 7.45
C GLU A 80 16.58 13.03 8.71
N VAL A 81 16.80 11.96 9.47
CA VAL A 81 16.12 11.71 10.75
C VAL A 81 17.14 11.70 11.87
N HIS A 82 17.08 12.70 12.73
CA HIS A 82 17.95 12.83 13.89
C HIS A 82 17.27 12.20 15.12
N PHE A 83 17.96 11.28 15.80
CA PHE A 83 17.43 10.68 17.03
C PHE A 83 18.52 10.46 18.08
N THR A 84 18.12 10.48 19.36
CA THR A 84 19.00 10.20 20.50
C THR A 84 18.68 8.82 21.05
N PHE A 85 19.69 7.96 21.22
CA PHE A 85 19.55 6.68 21.90
C PHE A 85 20.66 6.48 22.92
N LYS A 86 20.32 6.23 24.19
CA LYS A 86 21.28 6.08 25.30
C LYS A 86 22.31 7.23 25.39
N ASN A 87 21.84 8.46 25.29
CA ASN A 87 22.65 9.70 25.26
C ASN A 87 23.65 9.81 24.08
N LEU A 88 23.51 8.97 23.06
CA LEU A 88 24.23 9.10 21.79
C LEU A 88 23.29 9.70 20.76
N ASN A 89 23.75 10.76 20.07
CA ASN A 89 23.01 11.39 18.99
C ASN A 89 23.42 10.77 17.66
N PHE A 90 22.44 10.27 16.91
CA PHE A 90 22.60 9.75 15.56
C PHE A 90 22.13 10.80 14.55
N LYS A 91 22.97 11.06 13.56
CA LYS A 91 22.70 11.92 12.40
C LYS A 91 22.70 11.06 11.15
#